data_AF-A0A537WE38-F1
#
_entry.id   AF-A0A537WE38-F1
#
_cell.length_a   1.000
_cell.length_b   1.000
_cell.length_c   1.000
_cell.angle_alpha   90.00
_cell.angle_beta   90.00
_cell.angle_gamma   90.00
#
_symmetry.space_group_name_H-M   'P 1'
#
loop_
_entity.id
_entity.type
_entity.pdbx_description
1 polymer ?
#
loop_
_entity_poly.entity_id
_entity_poly.type
_entity_poly.pdbx_seq_one_letter_code
_entity_poly.pdbx_strand_id
1 'polypeptide(L)'
;MAEMIELNGRKYRLPSRPVVVICADGFDPAYLDAGLAAGVLPTMAAWRQHGFCTIADAAMPTFTNPNNMSIVTGAAPSVHGISGNFALDRETGREVMMSDPAMLRSDTILARISQAGVPVAAITAKDKLRTMLGRGLRIGEGAICFSSEQADCCAEEEHGIADVETMVGRAKPDMYSADLSLFVLDAGIRLVEEGRAQLLYLSLSDYVQHGHAPDEPEALAFHRALDERLARLAELGCVV
;
A
#
# COMPACT_ATOMS: atom_id res chain seq x y z
N MET A 1 -4.03 7.66 -28.85
CA MET A 1 -3.36 6.44 -28.36
C MET A 1 -3.42 6.48 -26.85
N ALA A 2 -3.70 5.38 -26.16
CA ALA A 2 -3.67 5.39 -24.69
C ALA A 2 -2.25 5.70 -24.22
N GLU A 3 -2.08 6.69 -23.35
CA GLU A 3 -0.77 7.02 -22.79
C GLU A 3 -0.26 5.84 -21.95
N MET A 4 1.02 5.54 -22.12
CA MET A 4 1.70 4.42 -21.49
C MET A 4 3.02 4.89 -20.90
N ILE A 5 3.41 4.26 -19.80
CA ILE A 5 4.76 4.34 -19.27
C ILE A 5 5.45 2.99 -19.42
N GLU A 6 6.78 3.00 -19.42
CA GLU A 6 7.60 1.79 -19.35
C GLU A 6 8.53 1.87 -18.14
N LEU A 7 8.64 0.76 -17.42
CA LEU A 7 9.53 0.60 -16.27
C LEU A 7 9.94 -0.86 -16.15
N ASN A 8 11.22 -1.12 -15.89
CA ASN A 8 11.76 -2.48 -15.66
C ASN A 8 11.37 -3.50 -16.75
N GLY A 9 11.35 -3.07 -18.02
CA GLY A 9 11.00 -3.91 -19.16
C GLY A 9 9.50 -4.22 -19.28
N ARG A 10 8.64 -3.52 -18.55
CA ARG A 10 7.18 -3.71 -18.53
C ARG A 10 6.47 -2.41 -18.92
N LYS A 11 5.41 -2.54 -19.69
CA LYS A 11 4.56 -1.41 -20.12
C LYS A 11 3.29 -1.35 -19.27
N TYR A 12 2.96 -0.15 -18.80
CA TYR A 12 1.78 0.12 -18.00
C TYR A 12 0.94 1.19 -18.69
N ARG A 13 -0.35 0.89 -18.88
CA ARG A 13 -1.31 1.87 -19.37
C ARG A 13 -1.71 2.78 -18.22
N LEU A 14 -1.74 4.09 -18.46
CA LEU A 14 -2.22 5.03 -17.45
C LEU A 14 -3.70 4.74 -17.10
N PRO A 15 -4.09 4.87 -15.82
CA PRO A 15 -5.45 4.58 -15.39
C PRO A 15 -6.45 5.57 -16.03
N SER A 16 -7.57 5.05 -16.53
CA SER A 16 -8.68 5.87 -17.07
C SER A 16 -9.80 6.13 -16.05
N ARG A 17 -9.71 5.48 -14.88
CA ARG A 17 -10.59 5.61 -13.71
C ARG A 17 -9.76 5.32 -12.46
N PRO A 18 -10.21 5.67 -11.25
CA PRO A 18 -9.47 5.36 -10.03
C PRO A 18 -9.09 3.88 -9.93
N VAL A 19 -7.83 3.61 -9.63
CA VAL A 19 -7.28 2.26 -9.39
C VAL A 19 -6.64 2.26 -8.00
N VAL A 20 -7.02 1.31 -7.16
CA VAL A 20 -6.49 1.14 -5.82
C VAL A 20 -5.79 -0.20 -5.76
N VAL A 21 -4.52 -0.20 -5.38
CA VAL A 21 -3.74 -1.42 -5.13
C VAL A 21 -3.52 -1.50 -3.63
N ILE A 22 -3.91 -2.60 -3.01
CA ILE A 22 -3.85 -2.80 -1.56
C ILE A 22 -2.89 -3.93 -1.25
N CYS A 23 -1.85 -3.63 -0.47
CA CYS A 23 -0.98 -4.64 0.13
C CYS A 23 -1.48 -4.88 1.56
N ALA A 24 -2.31 -5.91 1.73
CA ALA A 24 -2.70 -6.41 3.04
C ALA A 24 -1.55 -7.25 3.61
N ASP A 25 -0.68 -6.62 4.40
CA ASP A 25 0.54 -7.26 4.91
C ASP A 25 0.20 -8.46 5.81
N GLY A 26 0.99 -9.54 5.68
CA GLY A 26 0.77 -10.80 6.39
C GLY A 26 -0.52 -11.56 6.02
N PHE A 27 -1.27 -11.17 4.98
CA PHE A 27 -2.55 -11.78 4.60
C PHE A 27 -2.35 -13.15 3.91
N ASP A 28 -1.98 -14.15 4.71
CA ASP A 28 -1.94 -15.55 4.30
C ASP A 28 -3.30 -15.99 3.73
N PRO A 29 -3.35 -16.78 2.64
CA PRO A 29 -4.59 -17.28 2.07
C PRO A 29 -5.54 -17.96 3.08
N ALA A 30 -5.02 -18.52 4.17
CA ALA A 30 -5.82 -19.08 5.24
C ALA A 30 -6.74 -18.03 5.92
N TYR A 31 -6.35 -16.76 6.02
CA TYR A 31 -7.22 -15.70 6.53
C TYR A 31 -8.42 -15.44 5.61
N LEU A 32 -8.21 -15.50 4.29
CA LEU A 32 -9.30 -15.41 3.31
C LEU A 32 -10.26 -16.59 3.48
N ASP A 33 -9.76 -17.82 3.51
CA ASP A 33 -10.61 -19.01 3.64
C ASP A 33 -11.37 -19.04 4.98
N ALA A 34 -10.72 -18.68 6.09
CA ALA A 34 -11.36 -18.58 7.40
C ALA A 34 -12.46 -17.50 7.42
N GLY A 35 -12.19 -16.31 6.88
CA GLY A 35 -13.16 -15.23 6.81
C GLY A 35 -14.36 -15.52 5.91
N LEU A 36 -14.14 -16.23 4.79
CA LEU A 36 -15.21 -16.71 3.92
C LEU A 36 -16.06 -17.78 4.61
N ALA A 37 -15.43 -18.74 5.30
CA ALA A 37 -16.14 -19.77 6.07
C ALA A 37 -16.98 -19.17 7.21
N ALA A 38 -16.48 -18.13 7.86
CA ALA A 38 -17.19 -17.39 8.90
C ALA A 38 -18.26 -16.42 8.35
N GLY A 39 -18.34 -16.22 7.03
CA GLY A 39 -19.30 -15.32 6.39
C GLY A 39 -19.05 -13.84 6.66
N VAL A 40 -17.82 -13.45 7.00
CA VAL A 40 -17.47 -12.06 7.38
C VAL A 40 -16.84 -11.26 6.23
N LEU A 41 -16.62 -11.88 5.07
CA LEU A 41 -16.01 -11.27 3.88
C LEU A 41 -16.96 -11.29 2.66
N PRO A 42 -18.14 -10.67 2.73
CA PRO A 42 -19.12 -10.73 1.63
C PRO A 42 -18.58 -10.13 0.32
N THR A 43 -17.76 -9.08 0.38
CA THR A 43 -17.20 -8.42 -0.82
C THR A 43 -16.19 -9.32 -1.50
N MET A 44 -15.21 -9.83 -0.76
CA MET A 44 -14.23 -10.79 -1.29
C MET A 44 -14.90 -12.08 -1.76
N ALA A 45 -15.97 -12.54 -1.10
CA ALA A 45 -16.74 -13.69 -1.56
C ALA A 45 -17.34 -13.45 -2.95
N ALA A 46 -17.96 -12.28 -3.16
CA ALA A 46 -18.50 -11.90 -4.45
C ALA A 46 -17.41 -11.76 -5.52
N TRP A 47 -16.26 -11.16 -5.19
CA TRP A 47 -15.13 -11.02 -6.11
C TRP A 47 -14.49 -12.37 -6.46
N ARG A 48 -14.43 -13.32 -5.53
CA ARG A 48 -13.99 -14.69 -5.81
C ARG A 48 -14.91 -15.40 -6.81
N GLN A 49 -16.21 -15.11 -6.79
CA GLN A 49 -17.20 -15.73 -7.68
C GLN A 49 -17.35 -15.03 -9.03
N HIS A 50 -17.24 -13.70 -9.06
CA HIS A 50 -17.58 -12.87 -10.22
C HIS A 50 -16.43 -12.01 -10.75
N GLY A 51 -15.29 -12.00 -10.05
CA GLY A 51 -14.08 -11.29 -10.42
C GLY A 51 -12.91 -12.25 -10.70
N PHE A 52 -11.74 -11.89 -10.23
CA PHE A 52 -10.51 -12.69 -10.37
C PHE A 52 -9.87 -12.91 -9.00
N CYS A 53 -9.52 -14.15 -8.70
CA CYS A 53 -8.83 -14.53 -7.46
C CYS A 53 -7.82 -15.63 -7.78
N THR A 54 -6.56 -15.42 -7.37
CA THR A 54 -5.48 -16.39 -7.53
C THR A 54 -4.47 -16.25 -6.41
N ILE A 55 -3.68 -17.29 -6.19
CA ILE A 55 -2.46 -17.22 -5.39
C ILE A 55 -1.32 -16.69 -6.26
N ALA A 56 -0.45 -15.88 -5.67
CA ALA A 56 0.77 -15.37 -6.29
C ALA A 56 1.96 -15.62 -5.35
N ASP A 57 3.12 -15.91 -5.93
CA ASP A 57 4.35 -16.08 -5.16
C ASP A 57 4.94 -14.72 -4.79
N ALA A 58 5.28 -14.56 -3.51
CA ALA A 58 5.98 -13.38 -3.03
C ALA A 58 7.47 -13.41 -3.43
N ALA A 59 8.12 -12.25 -3.42
CA ALA A 59 9.57 -12.17 -3.51
C ALA A 59 10.22 -12.82 -2.26
N MET A 60 11.36 -13.47 -2.48
CA MET A 60 12.19 -14.02 -1.41
C MET A 60 13.35 -13.08 -1.07
N PRO A 61 13.60 -12.79 0.23
CA PRO A 61 12.84 -13.25 1.40
C PRO A 61 11.46 -12.58 1.50
N THR A 62 10.48 -13.29 2.06
CA THR A 62 9.07 -12.87 2.25
C THR A 62 8.94 -11.83 3.37
N PHE A 63 9.70 -10.74 3.27
CA PHE A 63 9.65 -9.59 4.16
C PHE A 63 8.86 -8.45 3.53
N THR A 64 8.29 -7.59 4.38
CA THR A 64 7.48 -6.41 4.00
C THR A 64 8.20 -5.50 3.01
N ASN A 65 9.43 -5.06 3.32
CA ASN A 65 10.15 -4.07 2.49
C ASN A 65 10.48 -4.60 1.07
N PRO A 66 11.12 -5.78 0.91
CA PRO A 66 11.35 -6.35 -0.41
C PRO A 66 10.07 -6.49 -1.23
N ASN A 67 9.00 -7.03 -0.64
CA ASN A 67 7.76 -7.30 -1.36
C ASN A 67 7.00 -6.03 -1.74
N ASN A 68 6.90 -5.04 -0.85
CA ASN A 68 6.32 -3.74 -1.18
C ASN A 68 7.07 -3.07 -2.34
N MET A 69 8.40 -3.08 -2.29
CA MET A 69 9.22 -2.54 -3.39
C MET A 69 9.05 -3.36 -4.67
N SER A 70 8.93 -4.68 -4.58
CA SER A 70 8.66 -5.51 -5.75
C SER A 70 7.32 -5.18 -6.40
N ILE A 71 6.26 -4.95 -5.60
CA ILE A 71 4.95 -4.54 -6.09
C ILE A 71 5.04 -3.20 -6.82
N VAL A 72 5.61 -2.17 -6.16
CA VAL A 72 5.62 -0.82 -6.73
C VAL A 72 6.66 -0.59 -7.81
N THR A 73 7.65 -1.48 -7.98
CA THR A 73 8.59 -1.42 -9.10
C THR A 73 8.24 -2.41 -10.22
N GLY A 74 7.35 -3.37 -9.96
CA GLY A 74 7.01 -4.44 -10.89
C GLY A 74 8.17 -5.40 -11.19
N ALA A 75 9.16 -5.48 -10.31
CA ALA A 75 10.41 -6.20 -10.51
C ALA A 75 10.88 -6.90 -9.22
N ALA A 76 11.77 -7.89 -9.33
CA ALA A 76 12.31 -8.61 -8.18
C ALA A 76 13.38 -7.81 -7.41
N PRO A 77 13.77 -8.21 -6.18
CA PRO A 77 14.82 -7.56 -5.39
C PRO A 77 16.17 -7.42 -6.09
N SER A 78 16.49 -8.31 -7.03
CA SER A 78 17.71 -8.20 -7.85
C SER A 78 17.73 -6.95 -8.75
N VAL A 79 16.56 -6.37 -9.05
CA VAL A 79 16.41 -5.16 -9.87
C VAL A 79 16.33 -3.91 -8.98
N HIS A 80 15.37 -3.86 -8.05
CA HIS A 80 15.17 -2.66 -7.23
C HIS A 80 16.17 -2.54 -6.07
N GLY A 81 16.88 -3.61 -5.72
CA GLY A 81 17.99 -3.61 -4.77
C GLY A 81 17.62 -3.77 -3.29
N ILE A 82 16.33 -3.81 -2.95
CA ILE A 82 15.86 -3.92 -1.56
C ILE A 82 15.55 -5.38 -1.25
N SER A 83 16.45 -6.06 -0.54
CA SER A 83 16.36 -7.51 -0.23
C SER A 83 16.14 -7.81 1.25
N GLY A 84 15.99 -6.79 2.10
CA GLY A 84 15.73 -6.95 3.53
C GLY A 84 15.67 -5.62 4.25
N ASN A 85 15.88 -5.64 5.56
CA ASN A 85 15.91 -4.44 6.41
C ASN A 85 17.32 -3.88 6.63
N PHE A 86 18.34 -4.73 6.51
CA PHE A 86 19.74 -4.38 6.68
C PHE A 86 20.60 -5.22 5.74
N ALA A 87 21.76 -4.69 5.38
CA ALA A 87 22.81 -5.38 4.66
C ALA A 87 24.15 -5.14 5.36
N LEU A 88 25.10 -6.05 5.18
CA LEU A 88 26.48 -5.86 5.60
C LEU A 88 27.26 -5.23 4.46
N ASP A 89 27.79 -4.02 4.68
CA ASP A 89 28.76 -3.40 3.79
C ASP A 89 30.06 -4.19 3.85
N ARG A 90 30.52 -4.71 2.71
CA ARG A 90 31.72 -5.54 2.62
C ARG A 90 33.02 -4.75 2.76
N GLU A 91 33.03 -3.46 2.41
CA GLU A 91 34.22 -2.62 2.50
C GLU A 91 34.43 -2.16 3.95
N THR A 92 33.36 -1.74 4.61
CA THR A 92 33.44 -1.18 5.97
C THR A 92 33.16 -2.19 7.08
N GLY A 93 32.55 -3.33 6.76
CA GLY A 93 32.09 -4.34 7.72
C GLY A 93 30.91 -3.87 8.59
N ARG A 94 30.26 -2.76 8.24
CA ARG A 94 29.16 -2.18 9.03
C ARG A 94 27.80 -2.64 8.51
N GLU A 95 26.83 -2.70 9.42
CA GLU A 95 25.43 -2.87 9.06
C GLU A 95 24.88 -1.56 8.48
N VAL A 96 24.18 -1.68 7.36
CA VAL A 96 23.60 -0.57 6.61
C VAL A 96 22.09 -0.83 6.47
N MET A 97 21.28 0.14 6.91
CA MET A 97 19.82 0.02 6.95
C MET A 97 19.21 0.16 5.56
N MET A 98 18.68 -0.92 4.99
CA MET A 98 18.11 -0.96 3.63
C MET A 98 16.74 -0.26 3.48
N SER A 99 16.44 0.68 4.37
CA SER A 99 15.25 1.52 4.33
C SER A 99 15.52 2.93 3.81
N ASP A 100 16.77 3.26 3.51
CA ASP A 100 17.12 4.53 2.88
C ASP A 100 16.68 4.50 1.39
N PRO A 101 15.85 5.45 0.93
CA PRO A 101 15.47 5.56 -0.48
C PRO A 101 16.67 5.63 -1.45
N ALA A 102 17.84 6.10 -1.00
CA ALA A 102 19.06 6.12 -1.80
C ALA A 102 19.54 4.73 -2.23
N MET A 103 19.14 3.67 -1.51
CA MET A 103 19.47 2.28 -1.87
C MET A 103 18.57 1.71 -2.97
N LEU A 104 17.45 2.36 -3.29
CA LEU A 104 16.58 1.92 -4.36
C LEU A 104 17.26 2.13 -5.71
N ARG A 105 17.44 1.05 -6.46
CA ARG A 105 18.17 1.03 -7.75
C ARG A 105 17.26 1.19 -8.97
N SER A 106 15.98 1.40 -8.73
CA SER A 106 14.94 1.55 -9.76
C SER A 106 14.00 2.69 -9.38
N ASP A 107 13.34 3.28 -10.37
CA ASP A 107 12.14 4.08 -10.12
C ASP A 107 10.97 3.18 -9.70
N THR A 108 9.89 3.80 -9.20
CA THR A 108 8.61 3.12 -8.93
C THR A 108 7.61 3.41 -10.03
N ILE A 109 6.68 2.48 -10.26
CA ILE A 109 5.50 2.65 -11.12
C ILE A 109 4.73 3.90 -10.66
N LEU A 110 4.62 4.11 -9.35
CA LEU A 110 3.96 5.28 -8.75
C LEU A 110 4.61 6.59 -9.20
N ALA A 111 5.95 6.69 -9.10
CA ALA A 111 6.72 7.85 -9.56
C ALA A 111 6.55 8.10 -11.05
N ARG A 112 6.64 7.06 -11.89
CA ARG A 112 6.52 7.20 -13.35
C ARG A 112 5.11 7.64 -13.76
N ILE A 113 4.07 7.16 -13.08
CA ILE A 113 2.67 7.57 -13.32
C ILE A 113 2.44 9.01 -12.82
N SER A 114 2.95 9.37 -11.64
CA SER A 114 2.90 10.74 -11.13
C SER A 114 3.62 11.72 -12.08
N GLN A 115 4.77 11.35 -12.63
CA GLN A 115 5.52 12.16 -13.59
C GLN A 115 4.79 12.36 -14.93
N ALA A 116 3.88 11.43 -15.28
CA ALA A 116 2.98 11.57 -16.41
C ALA A 116 1.75 12.46 -16.12
N GLY A 117 1.68 13.09 -14.93
CA GLY A 117 0.61 14.03 -14.56
C GLY A 117 -0.65 13.37 -13.99
N VAL A 118 -0.61 12.07 -13.70
CA VAL A 118 -1.73 11.37 -13.05
C VAL A 118 -1.66 11.63 -11.53
N PRO A 119 -2.78 11.99 -10.87
CA PRO A 119 -2.81 12.11 -9.42
C PRO A 119 -2.57 10.74 -8.74
N VAL A 120 -1.55 10.65 -7.88
CA VAL A 120 -1.12 9.41 -7.23
C VAL A 120 -1.12 9.58 -5.71
N ALA A 121 -1.67 8.63 -4.97
CA ALA A 121 -1.50 8.57 -3.52
C ALA A 121 -0.79 7.28 -3.10
N ALA A 122 0.23 7.40 -2.25
CA ALA A 122 0.88 6.28 -1.58
C ALA A 122 0.69 6.44 -0.07
N ILE A 123 -0.10 5.56 0.55
CA ILE A 123 -0.40 5.63 1.98
C ILE A 123 0.08 4.34 2.63
N THR A 124 0.80 4.47 3.73
CA THR A 124 1.34 3.34 4.49
C THR A 124 0.86 3.36 5.93
N ALA A 125 0.80 2.19 6.57
CA ALA A 125 0.61 2.14 8.01
C ALA A 125 1.85 2.71 8.74
N LYS A 126 3.06 2.33 8.31
CA LYS A 126 4.34 2.67 8.94
C LYS A 126 5.18 3.64 8.12
N ASP A 127 5.73 4.66 8.78
CA ASP A 127 6.42 5.77 8.09
C ASP A 127 7.74 5.36 7.43
N LYS A 128 8.42 4.36 7.99
CA LYS A 128 9.68 3.85 7.43
C LYS A 128 9.53 3.41 5.97
N LEU A 129 8.38 2.82 5.60
CA LEU A 129 8.09 2.37 4.24
C LEU A 129 7.70 3.53 3.31
N ARG A 130 7.00 4.54 3.86
CA ARG A 130 6.55 5.76 3.15
C ARG A 130 7.68 6.44 2.39
N THR A 131 8.84 6.61 3.04
CA THR A 131 9.99 7.30 2.44
C THR A 131 10.50 6.60 1.17
N MET A 132 10.57 5.26 1.16
CA MET A 132 10.99 4.49 -0.02
C MET A 132 9.95 4.57 -1.15
N LEU A 133 8.66 4.43 -0.81
CA LEU A 133 7.56 4.54 -1.78
C LEU A 133 7.48 5.94 -2.41
N GLY A 134 7.78 6.96 -1.62
CA GLY A 134 7.74 8.36 -2.02
C GLY A 134 8.85 8.78 -2.99
N ARG A 135 9.87 7.95 -3.20
CA ARG A 135 11.01 8.29 -4.04
C ARG A 135 10.58 8.59 -5.48
N GLY A 136 10.75 9.85 -5.89
CA GLY A 136 10.46 10.32 -7.25
C GLY A 136 9.01 10.68 -7.53
N LEU A 137 8.11 10.63 -6.53
CA LEU A 137 6.78 11.20 -6.64
C LEU A 137 6.85 12.73 -6.77
N ARG A 138 5.98 13.33 -7.59
CA ARG A 138 5.88 14.79 -7.71
C ARG A 138 4.96 15.36 -6.64
N ILE A 139 5.45 15.35 -5.40
CA ILE A 139 4.73 15.90 -4.23
C ILE A 139 4.34 17.36 -4.51
N GLY A 140 3.10 17.72 -4.19
CA GLY A 140 2.53 19.06 -4.47
C GLY A 140 2.06 19.27 -5.91
N GLU A 141 2.43 18.39 -6.85
CA GLU A 141 1.94 18.38 -8.24
C GLU A 141 0.96 17.22 -8.48
N GLY A 142 0.05 16.99 -7.53
CA GLY A 142 -0.96 15.92 -7.61
C GLY A 142 -0.52 14.57 -7.01
N ALA A 143 0.71 14.45 -6.51
CA ALA A 143 1.12 13.29 -5.72
C ALA A 143 0.96 13.54 -4.22
N ILE A 144 0.49 12.51 -3.50
CA ILE A 144 0.30 12.47 -2.05
C ILE A 144 1.07 11.26 -1.51
N CYS A 145 1.84 11.44 -0.44
CA CYS A 145 2.58 10.35 0.18
C CYS A 145 2.74 10.57 1.68
N PHE A 146 2.09 9.72 2.50
CA PHE A 146 2.18 9.82 3.95
C PHE A 146 1.94 8.48 4.64
N SER A 147 2.07 8.46 5.97
CA SER A 147 1.78 7.29 6.80
C SER A 147 0.73 7.58 7.86
N SER A 148 -0.05 6.56 8.23
CA SER A 148 -0.99 6.67 9.35
C SER A 148 -0.27 6.93 10.68
N GLU A 149 0.95 6.40 10.85
CA GLU A 149 1.81 6.62 12.03
C GLU A 149 2.14 8.11 12.26
N GLN A 150 2.29 8.88 11.18
CA GLN A 150 2.64 10.30 11.21
C GLN A 150 1.55 11.20 10.60
N ALA A 151 0.29 10.76 10.60
CA ALA A 151 -0.81 11.49 9.99
C ALA A 151 -1.04 12.90 10.58
N ASP A 152 -0.70 13.10 11.85
CA ASP A 152 -0.76 14.37 12.57
C ASP A 152 0.38 15.35 12.21
N CYS A 153 1.42 14.85 11.55
CA CYS A 153 2.62 15.62 11.18
C CYS A 153 2.69 15.93 9.67
N CYS A 154 1.65 15.60 8.91
CA CYS A 154 1.62 15.82 7.48
C CYS A 154 1.63 17.31 7.12
N ALA A 155 2.41 17.65 6.10
CA ALA A 155 2.57 19.00 5.57
C ALA A 155 2.51 18.96 4.04
N GLU A 156 1.94 19.98 3.41
CA GLU A 156 1.77 20.05 1.96
C GLU A 156 3.09 19.89 1.20
N GLU A 157 4.17 20.51 1.69
CA GLU A 157 5.47 20.51 1.00
C GLU A 157 6.15 19.12 0.99
N GLU A 158 5.96 18.33 2.05
CA GLU A 158 6.60 17.02 2.18
C GLU A 158 5.68 15.86 1.76
N HIS A 159 4.38 16.00 1.99
CA HIS A 159 3.41 14.91 1.87
C HIS A 159 2.36 15.15 0.78
N GLY A 160 2.24 16.37 0.24
CA GLY A 160 1.20 16.76 -0.72
C GLY A 160 -0.19 16.89 -0.09
N ILE A 161 -0.24 16.86 1.24
CA ILE A 161 -1.45 17.00 2.04
C ILE A 161 -1.08 17.49 3.45
N ALA A 162 -1.89 18.39 4.00
CA ALA A 162 -1.92 18.72 5.42
C ALA A 162 -3.24 18.28 6.08
N ASP A 163 -3.31 18.37 7.40
CA ASP A 163 -4.53 18.15 8.20
C ASP A 163 -5.24 16.79 7.95
N VAL A 164 -4.47 15.72 7.82
CA VAL A 164 -5.00 14.38 7.47
C VAL A 164 -6.05 13.89 8.47
N GLU A 165 -5.88 14.10 9.78
CA GLU A 165 -6.89 13.71 10.78
C GLU A 165 -8.24 14.40 10.54
N THR A 166 -8.22 15.66 10.10
CA THR A 166 -9.44 16.41 9.75
C THR A 166 -10.07 15.85 8.47
N MET A 167 -9.26 15.57 7.45
CA MET A 167 -9.72 14.99 6.18
C MET A 167 -10.36 13.60 6.37
N VAL A 168 -9.76 12.77 7.23
CA VAL A 168 -10.30 11.45 7.60
C VAL A 168 -11.47 11.58 8.60
N GLY A 169 -11.53 12.67 9.36
CA GLY A 169 -12.57 12.95 10.35
C GLY A 169 -12.35 12.26 11.70
N ARG A 170 -11.12 11.82 11.99
CA ARG A 170 -10.74 11.12 13.23
C ARG A 170 -9.24 11.25 13.48
N ALA A 171 -8.86 11.14 14.75
CA ALA A 171 -7.47 11.16 15.17
C ALA A 171 -6.68 9.94 14.65
N LYS A 172 -5.36 10.10 14.55
CA LYS A 172 -4.43 9.04 14.20
C LYS A 172 -4.51 7.93 15.26
N PRO A 173 -4.49 6.66 14.85
CA PRO A 173 -4.54 5.54 15.77
C PRO A 173 -3.16 5.28 16.40
N ASP A 174 -3.14 4.45 17.44
CA ASP A 174 -1.89 3.98 18.04
C ASP A 174 -1.08 3.12 17.06
N MET A 175 0.25 3.23 17.12
CA MET A 175 1.15 2.53 16.22
C MET A 175 1.15 1.00 16.38
N TYR A 176 0.66 0.48 17.51
CA TYR A 176 0.48 -0.95 17.82
C TYR A 176 -1.00 -1.30 17.86
N SER A 177 -1.73 -0.92 16.81
CA SER A 177 -3.16 -1.24 16.69
C SER A 177 -3.51 -1.70 15.28
N ALA A 178 -4.53 -2.56 15.19
CA ALA A 178 -5.16 -2.95 13.93
C ALA A 178 -5.71 -1.74 13.17
N ASP A 179 -6.14 -0.73 13.93
CA ASP A 179 -6.76 0.49 13.44
C ASP A 179 -5.79 1.38 12.64
N LEU A 180 -4.47 1.20 12.83
CA LEU A 180 -3.44 1.82 11.97
C LEU A 180 -3.62 1.45 10.50
N SER A 181 -3.92 0.18 10.22
CA SER A 181 -4.20 -0.29 8.85
C SER A 181 -5.57 0.19 8.35
N LEU A 182 -6.58 0.25 9.21
CA LEU A 182 -7.90 0.74 8.81
C LEU A 182 -7.88 2.24 8.47
N PHE A 183 -7.05 3.03 9.16
CA PHE A 183 -6.85 4.45 8.85
C PHE A 183 -6.24 4.66 7.45
N VAL A 184 -5.32 3.79 7.00
CA VAL A 184 -4.79 3.83 5.63
C VAL A 184 -5.92 3.74 4.60
N LEU A 185 -6.83 2.79 4.81
CA LEU A 185 -7.97 2.55 3.93
C LEU A 185 -8.99 3.69 4.00
N ASP A 186 -9.30 4.18 5.21
CA ASP A 186 -10.21 5.32 5.42
C ASP A 186 -9.68 6.56 4.69
N ALA A 187 -8.38 6.87 4.83
CA ALA A 187 -7.76 7.95 4.10
C ALA A 187 -7.79 7.76 2.58
N GLY A 188 -7.52 6.54 2.10
CA GLY A 188 -7.63 6.20 0.67
C GLY A 188 -9.03 6.45 0.11
N ILE A 189 -10.07 6.04 0.84
CA ILE A 189 -11.48 6.28 0.50
C ILE A 189 -11.74 7.78 0.37
N ARG A 190 -11.34 8.58 1.36
CA ARG A 190 -11.55 10.04 1.36
C ARG A 190 -10.85 10.74 0.19
N LEU A 191 -9.62 10.35 -0.13
CA LEU A 191 -8.91 10.90 -1.29
C LEU A 191 -9.60 10.58 -2.63
N VAL A 192 -10.24 9.41 -2.74
CA VAL A 192 -11.05 9.07 -3.92
C VAL A 192 -12.33 9.91 -3.94
N GLU A 193 -13.03 10.04 -2.82
CA GLU A 193 -14.27 10.85 -2.70
C GLU A 193 -14.04 12.33 -3.08
N GLU A 194 -12.86 12.87 -2.71
CA GLU A 194 -12.46 14.24 -3.03
C GLU A 194 -11.84 14.38 -4.43
N GLY A 195 -11.68 13.28 -5.18
CA GLY A 195 -11.09 13.28 -6.52
C GLY A 195 -9.59 13.63 -6.53
N ARG A 196 -8.90 13.45 -5.40
CA ARG A 196 -7.48 13.82 -5.22
C ARG A 196 -6.48 12.75 -5.65
N ALA A 197 -6.95 11.54 -5.93
CA ALA A 197 -6.10 10.44 -6.38
C ALA A 197 -6.79 9.58 -7.44
N GLN A 198 -6.02 9.20 -8.47
CA GLN A 198 -6.46 8.30 -9.53
C GLN A 198 -5.72 6.96 -9.49
N LEU A 199 -4.49 6.92 -8.97
CA LEU A 199 -3.81 5.69 -8.59
C LEU A 199 -3.48 5.73 -7.11
N LEU A 200 -3.90 4.72 -6.36
CA LEU A 200 -3.64 4.60 -4.94
C LEU A 200 -2.85 3.32 -4.67
N TYR A 201 -1.80 3.43 -3.84
CA TYR A 201 -1.12 2.30 -3.24
C TYR A 201 -1.28 2.36 -1.73
N LEU A 202 -2.00 1.39 -1.16
CA LEU A 202 -2.36 1.34 0.25
C LEU A 202 -1.65 0.14 0.89
N SER A 203 -0.59 0.39 1.66
CA SER A 203 0.15 -0.66 2.36
C SER A 203 -0.26 -0.70 3.83
N LEU A 204 -0.79 -1.84 4.25
CA LEU A 204 -1.22 -2.08 5.62
C LEU A 204 -0.06 -2.62 6.47
N SER A 205 -0.31 -2.92 7.74
CA SER A 205 0.60 -3.65 8.63
C SER A 205 0.06 -5.05 8.94
N ASP A 206 0.99 -5.95 9.25
CA ASP A 206 0.79 -7.34 9.64
C ASP A 206 0.61 -7.50 11.17
N TYR A 207 0.29 -6.41 11.88
CA TYR A 207 0.20 -6.39 13.35
C TYR A 207 -0.79 -7.42 13.89
N VAL A 208 -1.97 -7.54 13.25
CA VAL A 208 -3.00 -8.51 13.65
C VAL A 208 -2.54 -9.93 13.36
N GLN A 209 -1.93 -10.14 12.20
CA GLN A 209 -1.53 -11.44 11.67
C GLN A 209 -0.34 -12.02 12.46
N HIS A 210 0.49 -11.16 13.04
CA HIS A 210 1.52 -11.57 14.00
C HIS A 210 0.95 -12.04 15.34
N GLY A 211 -0.22 -11.53 15.76
CA GLY A 211 -0.82 -11.80 17.06
C GLY A 211 -1.91 -12.88 17.07
N HIS A 212 -2.58 -13.09 15.93
CA HIS A 212 -3.84 -13.83 15.87
C HIS A 212 -3.89 -14.80 14.70
N ALA A 213 -4.28 -16.06 14.95
CA ALA A 213 -4.50 -17.05 13.91
C ALA A 213 -5.71 -16.70 13.01
N PRO A 214 -5.82 -17.29 11.80
CA PRO A 214 -6.86 -16.98 10.82
C PRO A 214 -8.32 -17.00 11.28
N ASP A 215 -8.67 -17.93 12.17
CA ASP A 215 -10.03 -18.16 12.66
C ASP A 215 -10.32 -17.49 14.00
N GLU A 216 -9.36 -16.76 14.56
CA GLU A 216 -9.55 -16.03 15.81
C GLU A 216 -10.49 -14.81 15.64
N PRO A 217 -11.29 -14.48 16.67
CA PRO A 217 -12.23 -13.36 16.61
C PRO A 217 -11.61 -12.02 16.20
N GLU A 218 -10.41 -11.72 16.67
CA GLU A 218 -9.66 -10.49 16.38
C GLU A 218 -9.26 -10.41 14.90
N ALA A 219 -8.76 -11.52 14.34
CA ALA A 219 -8.44 -11.61 12.92
C ALA A 219 -9.71 -11.51 12.07
N LEU A 220 -10.78 -12.21 12.41
CA LEU A 220 -12.05 -12.15 11.69
C LEU A 220 -12.67 -10.74 11.73
N ALA A 221 -12.58 -10.06 12.88
CA ALA A 221 -13.07 -8.69 13.02
C ALA A 221 -12.27 -7.70 12.17
N PHE A 222 -10.93 -7.81 12.17
CA PHE A 222 -10.07 -6.97 11.32
C PHE A 222 -10.37 -7.17 9.83
N HIS A 223 -10.46 -8.41 9.36
CA HIS A 223 -10.71 -8.68 7.95
C HIS A 223 -12.14 -8.30 7.52
N ARG A 224 -13.14 -8.39 8.42
CA ARG A 224 -14.47 -7.81 8.18
C ARG A 224 -14.39 -6.31 7.94
N ALA A 225 -13.71 -5.58 8.81
CA ALA A 225 -13.55 -4.13 8.69
C ALA A 225 -12.78 -3.73 7.42
N LEU A 226 -11.82 -4.55 7.00
CA LEU A 226 -11.13 -4.42 5.71
C LEU A 226 -12.10 -4.65 4.54
N ASP A 227 -12.90 -5.72 4.56
CA ASP A 227 -13.89 -6.04 3.51
C ASP A 227 -14.93 -4.93 3.32
N GLU A 228 -15.40 -4.30 4.40
CA GLU A 228 -16.31 -3.14 4.35
C GLU A 228 -15.69 -1.95 3.59
N ARG A 229 -14.39 -1.71 3.76
CA ARG A 229 -13.67 -0.63 3.07
C ARG A 229 -13.39 -0.96 1.61
N LEU A 230 -13.13 -2.23 1.30
CA LEU A 230 -13.07 -2.72 -0.07
C LEU A 230 -14.39 -2.50 -0.80
N ALA A 231 -15.51 -2.81 -0.15
CA ALA A 231 -16.85 -2.54 -0.67
C ALA A 231 -17.02 -1.05 -1.00
N ARG A 232 -16.64 -0.18 -0.05
CA ARG A 232 -16.76 1.27 -0.22
C ARG A 232 -15.94 1.79 -1.40
N LEU A 233 -14.70 1.33 -1.57
CA LEU A 233 -13.88 1.71 -2.73
C LEU A 233 -14.50 1.26 -4.06
N ALA A 234 -15.07 0.05 -4.11
CA ALA A 234 -15.75 -0.43 -5.30
C ALA A 234 -17.04 0.36 -5.62
N GLU A 235 -17.82 0.76 -4.61
CA GLU A 235 -18.99 1.63 -4.76
C GLU A 235 -18.62 3.01 -5.35
N LEU A 236 -17.43 3.52 -5.03
CA LEU A 236 -16.89 4.76 -5.59
C LEU A 236 -16.40 4.59 -7.05
N GLY A 237 -16.53 3.39 -7.62
CA GLY A 237 -16.19 3.10 -9.02
C GLY A 237 -14.72 2.77 -9.26
N CYS A 238 -13.94 2.57 -8.20
CA CYS A 238 -12.55 2.15 -8.28
C CYS A 238 -12.42 0.76 -8.93
N VAL A 239 -11.32 0.55 -9.63
CA VAL A 239 -10.73 -0.80 -9.74
C VAL A 239 -9.99 -1.06 -8.42
N VAL A 240 -10.33 -2.15 -7.75
CA VAL A 240 -9.65 -2.61 -6.52
C VAL A 240 -9.05 -3.98 -6.80
#